data_AF-A0A9D7N3K1-F1
#
_entry.id   AF-A0A9D7N3K1-F1
#
_cell.length_a   1.000
_cell.length_b   1.000
_cell.length_c   1.000
_cell.angle_alpha   90.00
_cell.angle_beta   90.00
_cell.angle_gamma   90.00
#
_symmetry.space_group_name_H-M   'P 1'
#
loop_
_entity.id
_entity.type
_entity.pdbx_description
1 polymer ?
#
loop_
_entity_poly.entity_id
_entity_poly.type
_entity_poly.pdbx_seq_one_letter_code
_entity_poly.pdbx_strand_id
1 'polypeptide(L)'
;MPVALDQAYERREQDAWGEFYRAFAKQGPRADMQATTQGFYVATAAGELLLYNNNRDPEKLLRLLREARERFASSEAARAEIAPRPRGERDPRYAPQPPEGGLVLRVRAQVLGGYPEPKEEHQRAVQRSIGRDNLWLTRAEREELTRGEFPASALERLARFHLVDNTRGEPPMWTKEEVRTLRAGIRNGVIEGRFELATEKDASEARRYRGELRGHLEVRDGVVTRCDLVALGGFRGEGRYTRGAPPGEFPFAVAFALADGTAVADAIPPQGSRGWVEGYLRPR
;
A
#
# COMPACT_ATOMS: atom_id res chain seq x y z
N MET A 1 -12.71 -13.29 -16.77
CA MET A 1 -11.40 -12.61 -16.63
C MET A 1 -11.22 -12.19 -15.18
N PRO A 2 -10.17 -12.64 -14.47
CA PRO A 2 -9.86 -12.12 -13.15
C PRO A 2 -9.22 -10.73 -13.26
N VAL A 3 -9.61 -9.80 -12.38
CA VAL A 3 -9.07 -8.43 -12.32
C VAL A 3 -8.86 -8.04 -10.85
N ALA A 4 -7.79 -7.30 -10.57
CA ALA A 4 -7.57 -6.65 -9.29
C ALA A 4 -7.72 -5.13 -9.48
N LEU A 5 -8.46 -4.48 -8.58
CA LEU A 5 -8.81 -3.06 -8.65
C LEU A 5 -8.51 -2.39 -7.31
N ASP A 6 -8.06 -1.14 -7.33
CA ASP A 6 -8.06 -0.31 -6.12
C ASP A 6 -9.48 0.26 -5.92
N GLN A 7 -10.28 -0.44 -5.12
CA GLN A 7 -11.67 -0.05 -4.86
C GLN A 7 -11.80 1.35 -4.25
N ALA A 8 -10.76 1.89 -3.58
CA ALA A 8 -10.85 3.23 -2.99
C ALA A 8 -10.92 4.31 -4.08
N TYR A 9 -10.30 4.06 -5.23
CA TYR A 9 -10.35 4.94 -6.39
C TYR A 9 -11.49 4.57 -7.33
N GLU A 10 -11.59 3.30 -7.72
CA GLU A 10 -12.52 2.84 -8.75
C GLU A 10 -13.98 3.16 -8.39
N ARG A 11 -14.36 3.05 -7.11
CA ARG A 11 -15.73 3.37 -6.68
C ARG A 11 -16.10 4.84 -6.85
N ARG A 12 -15.11 5.74 -6.97
CA ARG A 12 -15.25 7.20 -7.09
C ARG A 12 -15.04 7.74 -8.51
N GLU A 13 -14.41 6.96 -9.39
CA GLU A 13 -14.21 7.31 -10.80
C GLU A 13 -15.56 7.49 -11.51
N GLN A 14 -15.75 8.59 -12.25
CA GLN A 14 -16.99 8.82 -13.01
C GLN A 14 -16.92 8.32 -14.46
N ASP A 15 -15.82 7.65 -14.81
CA ASP A 15 -15.60 7.04 -16.12
C ASP A 15 -16.42 5.74 -16.30
N ALA A 16 -16.39 5.16 -17.50
CA ALA A 16 -17.16 3.96 -17.82
C ALA A 16 -16.78 2.75 -16.96
N TRP A 17 -15.55 2.71 -16.43
CA TRP A 17 -15.08 1.62 -15.57
C TRP A 17 -15.61 1.78 -14.15
N GLY A 18 -15.56 2.97 -13.59
CA GLY A 18 -16.15 3.28 -12.30
C GLY A 18 -17.67 3.07 -12.29
N GLU A 19 -18.34 3.43 -13.39
CA GLU A 19 -19.77 3.11 -13.60
C GLU A 19 -20.03 1.61 -13.58
N PHE A 20 -19.26 0.84 -14.34
CA PHE A 20 -19.38 -0.62 -14.38
C PHE A 20 -19.12 -1.24 -13.00
N TYR A 21 -18.05 -0.81 -12.32
CA TYR A 21 -17.73 -1.26 -10.96
C TYR A 21 -18.91 -1.01 -10.00
N ARG A 22 -19.44 0.21 -10.00
CA ARG A 22 -20.59 0.58 -9.16
C ARG A 22 -21.85 -0.20 -9.51
N ALA A 23 -22.06 -0.56 -10.77
CA ALA A 23 -23.26 -1.28 -11.21
C ALA A 23 -23.43 -2.60 -10.45
N PHE A 24 -22.38 -3.41 -10.34
CA PHE A 24 -22.45 -4.66 -9.58
C PHE A 24 -22.15 -4.47 -8.08
N ALA A 25 -21.25 -3.55 -7.70
CA ALA A 25 -20.85 -3.41 -6.29
C ALA A 25 -22.02 -2.97 -5.39
N LYS A 26 -22.92 -2.11 -5.91
CA LYS A 26 -24.12 -1.64 -5.20
C LYS A 26 -25.17 -2.74 -4.95
N GLN A 27 -25.09 -3.86 -5.64
CA GLN A 27 -25.99 -5.01 -5.45
C GLN A 27 -25.53 -5.91 -4.27
N GLY A 28 -24.29 -5.71 -3.79
CA GLY A 28 -23.73 -6.50 -2.70
C GLY A 28 -24.05 -5.95 -1.31
N PRO A 29 -23.66 -6.67 -0.24
CA PRO A 29 -23.90 -6.22 1.14
C PRO A 29 -23.06 -5.00 1.55
N ARG A 30 -22.10 -4.58 0.71
CA ARG A 30 -21.31 -3.34 0.87
C ARG A 30 -21.73 -2.30 -0.17
N ALA A 31 -23.02 -1.99 -0.23
CA ALA A 31 -23.61 -1.12 -1.26
C ALA A 31 -23.33 0.37 -1.06
N ASP A 32 -22.87 0.80 0.12
CA ASP A 32 -22.48 2.17 0.38
C ASP A 32 -21.12 2.49 -0.29
N MET A 33 -21.17 3.24 -1.39
CA MET A 33 -19.98 3.65 -2.15
C MET A 33 -19.13 4.71 -1.44
N GLN A 34 -19.64 5.29 -0.35
CA GLN A 34 -18.85 6.16 0.54
C GLN A 34 -18.00 5.32 1.51
N ALA A 35 -18.45 4.12 1.86
CA ALA A 35 -17.73 3.16 2.68
C ALA A 35 -16.81 2.23 1.87
N THR A 36 -16.04 1.38 2.56
CA THR A 36 -15.21 0.34 1.91
C THR A 36 -16.07 -0.71 1.21
N THR A 37 -15.77 -0.96 -0.06
CA THR A 37 -16.35 -2.01 -0.90
C THR A 37 -15.35 -3.14 -1.13
N GLN A 38 -14.45 -3.37 -0.18
CA GLN A 38 -13.45 -4.43 -0.27
C GLN A 38 -14.11 -5.82 -0.29
N GLY A 39 -13.68 -6.66 -1.22
CA GLY A 39 -14.09 -8.06 -1.32
C GLY A 39 -13.75 -8.67 -2.68
N PHE A 40 -14.10 -9.94 -2.82
CA PHE A 40 -14.15 -10.67 -4.06
C PHE A 40 -15.54 -10.53 -4.68
N TYR A 41 -15.59 -10.12 -5.94
CA TYR A 41 -16.81 -9.96 -6.71
C TYR A 41 -16.76 -10.85 -7.95
N VAL A 42 -17.87 -11.51 -8.26
CA VAL A 42 -18.10 -12.12 -9.57
C VAL A 42 -19.33 -11.46 -10.15
N ALA A 43 -19.19 -10.87 -11.32
CA ALA A 43 -20.26 -10.16 -11.99
C ALA A 43 -20.26 -10.46 -13.50
N THR A 44 -21.42 -10.30 -14.14
CA THR A 44 -21.55 -10.39 -15.60
C THR A 44 -21.04 -9.13 -16.28
N ALA A 45 -20.80 -9.18 -17.59
CA ALA A 45 -20.44 -8.00 -18.38
C ALA A 45 -21.56 -6.95 -18.42
N ALA A 46 -22.81 -7.37 -18.18
CA ALA A 46 -23.97 -6.48 -18.05
C ALA A 46 -24.04 -5.80 -16.66
N GLY A 47 -23.14 -6.12 -15.73
CA GLY A 47 -23.10 -5.54 -14.39
C GLY A 47 -23.99 -6.23 -13.36
N GLU A 48 -24.49 -7.43 -13.64
CA GLU A 48 -25.22 -8.25 -12.65
C GLU A 48 -24.23 -8.87 -11.66
N LEU A 49 -24.48 -8.73 -10.36
CA LEU A 49 -23.69 -9.39 -9.32
C LEU A 49 -24.11 -10.84 -9.11
N LEU A 50 -23.17 -11.78 -9.32
CA LEU A 50 -23.40 -13.21 -9.12
C LEU A 50 -22.92 -13.71 -7.74
N LEU A 51 -21.83 -13.10 -7.24
CA LEU A 51 -21.22 -13.44 -5.96
C LEU A 51 -20.52 -12.23 -5.36
N TYR A 52 -20.68 -12.08 -4.04
CA TYR A 52 -19.78 -11.31 -3.20
C TYR A 52 -19.26 -12.18 -2.05
N ASN A 53 -17.98 -12.07 -1.74
CA ASN A 53 -17.36 -12.67 -0.56
C ASN A 53 -16.19 -11.80 -0.07
N ASN A 54 -16.01 -11.64 1.24
CA ASN A 54 -14.82 -10.99 1.80
C ASN A 54 -14.06 -11.89 2.80
N ASN A 55 -14.41 -13.17 2.84
CA ASN A 55 -13.67 -14.18 3.58
C ASN A 55 -12.49 -14.69 2.71
N ARG A 56 -11.32 -14.87 3.32
CA ARG A 56 -10.07 -15.27 2.64
C ARG A 56 -9.78 -16.77 2.72
N ASP A 57 -10.66 -17.55 3.32
CA ASP A 57 -10.57 -19.01 3.37
C ASP A 57 -10.60 -19.58 1.93
N PRO A 58 -9.55 -20.30 1.49
CA PRO A 58 -9.42 -20.72 0.11
C PRO A 58 -10.46 -21.77 -0.28
N GLU A 59 -10.83 -22.67 0.63
CA GLU A 59 -11.83 -23.72 0.35
C GLU A 59 -13.22 -23.13 0.16
N LYS A 60 -13.62 -22.21 1.04
CA LYS A 60 -14.86 -21.45 0.93
C LYS A 60 -14.87 -20.62 -0.35
N LEU A 61 -13.79 -19.91 -0.68
CA LEU A 61 -13.72 -19.11 -1.89
C LEU A 61 -13.87 -19.99 -3.14
N LEU A 62 -13.17 -21.12 -3.20
CA LEU A 62 -13.25 -22.04 -4.33
C LEU A 62 -14.66 -22.63 -4.49
N ARG A 63 -15.32 -23.00 -3.39
CA ARG A 63 -16.72 -23.45 -3.41
C ARG A 63 -17.64 -22.37 -3.96
N LEU A 64 -17.55 -21.14 -3.44
CA LEU A 64 -18.38 -20.02 -3.89
C LEU A 64 -18.13 -19.67 -5.37
N LEU A 65 -16.90 -19.79 -5.86
CA LEU A 65 -16.58 -19.58 -7.28
C LEU A 65 -17.23 -20.65 -8.18
N ARG A 66 -17.30 -21.91 -7.72
CA ARG A 66 -18.01 -22.97 -8.45
C ARG A 66 -19.51 -22.69 -8.52
N GLU A 67 -20.12 -22.27 -7.42
CA GLU A 67 -21.53 -21.85 -7.40
C GLU A 67 -21.78 -20.64 -8.32
N ALA A 68 -20.90 -19.63 -8.29
CA ALA A 68 -21.00 -18.46 -9.16
C ALA A 68 -20.89 -18.83 -10.65
N ARG A 69 -20.08 -19.84 -10.99
CA ARG A 69 -19.97 -20.36 -12.36
C ARG A 69 -21.29 -20.98 -12.85
N GLU A 70 -21.98 -21.71 -11.99
CA GLU A 70 -23.29 -22.28 -12.32
C GLU A 70 -24.34 -21.19 -12.54
N ARG A 71 -24.36 -20.17 -11.67
CA ARG A 71 -25.22 -18.97 -11.84
C ARG A 71 -24.89 -18.21 -13.12
N PHE A 72 -23.61 -18.10 -13.47
CA PHE A 72 -23.19 -17.48 -14.73
C PHE A 72 -23.75 -18.24 -15.94
N ALA A 73 -23.71 -19.58 -15.92
CA ALA A 73 -24.21 -20.40 -17.04
C ALA A 73 -25.73 -20.28 -17.26
N SER A 74 -26.49 -20.04 -16.20
CA SER A 74 -27.94 -19.86 -16.24
C SER A 74 -28.41 -18.41 -16.37
N SER A 75 -27.53 -17.42 -16.19
CA SER A 75 -27.89 -15.99 -16.27
C SER A 75 -28.14 -15.52 -17.71
N GLU A 76 -29.27 -14.88 -17.95
CA GLU A 76 -29.55 -14.18 -19.22
C GLU A 76 -28.63 -12.96 -19.40
N ALA A 77 -28.35 -12.23 -18.31
CA ALA A 77 -27.45 -11.09 -18.32
C ALA A 77 -26.00 -11.48 -18.68
N ALA A 78 -25.59 -12.72 -18.37
CA ALA A 78 -24.31 -13.28 -18.79
C ALA A 78 -24.26 -13.58 -20.30
N ARG A 79 -25.41 -13.79 -20.96
CA ARG A 79 -25.52 -14.04 -22.40
C ARG A 79 -25.72 -12.76 -23.22
N ALA A 80 -25.98 -11.63 -22.56
CA ALA A 80 -26.16 -10.36 -23.24
C ALA A 80 -24.87 -9.97 -23.98
N GLU A 81 -25.02 -9.62 -25.27
CA GLU A 81 -23.93 -9.01 -26.02
C GLU A 81 -23.73 -7.57 -25.53
N ILE A 82 -22.57 -7.31 -24.94
CA ILE A 82 -22.20 -5.98 -24.45
C ILE A 82 -21.20 -5.39 -25.42
N ALA A 83 -21.59 -4.28 -26.06
CA ALA A 83 -20.68 -3.51 -26.89
C ALA A 83 -19.50 -3.00 -26.03
N PRO A 84 -18.24 -3.15 -26.50
CA PRO A 84 -17.09 -2.56 -25.82
C PRO A 84 -17.31 -1.07 -25.61
N ARG A 85 -17.10 -0.61 -24.38
CA ARG A 85 -17.15 0.82 -24.04
C ARG A 85 -15.73 1.32 -23.82
N PRO A 86 -15.30 2.41 -24.48
CA PRO A 86 -14.05 3.06 -24.13
C PRO A 86 -14.14 3.55 -22.69
N ARG A 87 -13.01 3.53 -21.98
CA ARG A 87 -12.95 3.95 -20.58
C ARG A 87 -13.43 5.39 -20.39
N GLY A 88 -13.06 6.28 -21.30
CA GLY A 88 -13.25 7.73 -21.15
C GLY A 88 -12.08 8.39 -20.43
N GLU A 89 -12.23 9.68 -20.14
CA GLU A 89 -11.25 10.46 -19.38
C GLU A 89 -11.33 10.09 -17.89
N ARG A 90 -10.18 9.86 -17.27
CA ARG A 90 -10.10 9.52 -15.84
C ARG A 90 -10.02 10.79 -15.00
N ASP A 91 -10.64 10.76 -13.83
CA ASP A 91 -10.49 11.85 -12.87
C ASP A 91 -9.08 11.78 -12.24
N PRO A 92 -8.20 12.78 -12.43
CA PRO A 92 -6.85 12.74 -11.90
C PRO A 92 -6.80 12.58 -10.37
N ARG A 93 -7.87 12.95 -9.66
CA ARG A 93 -8.00 12.78 -8.20
C ARG A 93 -8.08 11.31 -7.77
N TYR A 94 -8.56 10.44 -8.65
CA TYR A 94 -8.71 9.00 -8.43
C TYR A 94 -7.82 8.16 -9.36
N ALA A 95 -7.01 8.83 -10.19
CA ALA A 95 -6.05 8.21 -11.09
C ALA A 95 -4.61 8.72 -10.86
N PRO A 96 -4.14 8.82 -9.61
CA PRO A 96 -2.89 9.50 -9.35
C PRO A 96 -1.72 8.80 -10.04
N GLN A 97 -0.83 9.62 -10.61
CA GLN A 97 0.38 9.18 -11.27
C GLN A 97 1.60 9.55 -10.41
N PRO A 98 2.72 8.81 -10.52
CA PRO A 98 3.98 9.23 -9.92
C PRO A 98 4.34 10.67 -10.32
N PRO A 99 4.99 11.46 -9.44
CA PRO A 99 5.36 12.83 -9.75
C PRO A 99 6.22 12.92 -11.01
N GLU A 100 5.86 13.84 -11.91
CA GLU A 100 6.62 14.06 -13.15
C GLU A 100 8.07 14.46 -12.84
N GLY A 101 9.02 13.79 -13.50
CA GLY A 101 10.45 13.98 -13.26
C GLY A 101 10.92 13.58 -11.85
N GLY A 102 10.07 12.89 -11.08
CA GLY A 102 10.35 12.33 -9.78
C GLY A 102 11.01 10.96 -9.84
N LEU A 103 11.07 10.28 -8.69
CA LEU A 103 11.50 8.89 -8.58
C LEU A 103 10.44 8.07 -7.81
N VAL A 104 10.44 6.77 -8.06
CA VAL A 104 9.68 5.80 -7.26
C VAL A 104 10.68 4.89 -6.56
N LEU A 105 10.56 4.77 -5.23
CA LEU A 105 11.24 3.74 -4.47
C LEU A 105 10.23 2.66 -4.08
N ARG A 106 10.49 1.42 -4.48
CA ARG A 106 9.72 0.23 -4.06
C ARG A 106 9.97 0.00 -2.58
N VAL A 107 8.90 -0.09 -1.79
CA VAL A 107 8.95 -0.32 -0.35
C VAL A 107 8.58 -1.77 -0.05
N ARG A 108 9.39 -2.42 0.79
CA ARG A 108 9.13 -3.77 1.29
C ARG A 108 9.28 -3.79 2.80
N ALA A 109 8.25 -4.21 3.50
CA ALA A 109 8.25 -4.32 4.95
C ALA A 109 8.19 -5.78 5.39
N GLN A 110 8.86 -6.13 6.49
CA GLN A 110 8.80 -7.47 7.05
C GLN A 110 9.04 -7.47 8.57
N VAL A 111 8.21 -8.21 9.28
CA VAL A 111 8.46 -8.62 10.66
C VAL A 111 9.47 -9.76 10.64
N LEU A 112 10.61 -9.57 11.29
CA LEU A 112 11.74 -10.51 11.22
C LEU A 112 11.72 -11.58 12.32
N GLY A 113 10.86 -11.45 13.32
CA GLY A 113 10.79 -12.38 14.44
C GLY A 113 9.76 -11.99 15.49
N GLY A 114 9.73 -12.77 16.58
CA GLY A 114 8.85 -12.55 17.73
C GLY A 114 7.49 -13.27 17.65
N TYR A 115 7.12 -13.82 16.51
CA TYR A 115 5.92 -14.65 16.40
C TYR A 115 6.07 -15.98 17.14
N PRO A 116 4.99 -16.49 17.78
CA PRO A 116 4.94 -17.88 18.21
C PRO A 116 4.89 -18.82 17.00
N GLU A 117 5.26 -20.09 17.19
CA GLU A 117 5.16 -21.11 16.13
C GLU A 117 3.72 -21.14 15.59
N PRO A 118 3.54 -21.00 14.27
CA PRO A 118 2.21 -21.02 13.68
C PRO A 118 1.56 -22.40 13.83
N LYS A 119 0.29 -22.40 14.21
CA LYS A 119 -0.54 -23.61 14.39
C LYS A 119 -1.03 -24.18 13.06
N GLU A 120 -1.08 -23.35 12.01
CA GLU A 120 -1.61 -23.70 10.70
C GLU A 120 -0.90 -22.91 9.58
N GLU A 121 -1.02 -23.41 8.35
CA GLU A 121 -0.32 -22.85 7.20
C GLU A 121 -0.76 -21.42 6.86
N HIS A 122 -2.03 -21.09 7.06
CA HIS A 122 -2.52 -19.73 6.90
C HIS A 122 -1.81 -18.75 7.85
N GLN A 123 -1.68 -19.12 9.12
CA GLN A 123 -0.96 -18.34 10.11
C GLN A 123 0.52 -18.21 9.73
N ARG A 124 1.15 -19.29 9.27
CA ARG A 124 2.54 -19.28 8.78
C ARG A 124 2.73 -18.31 7.61
N ALA A 125 1.80 -18.34 6.65
CA ALA A 125 1.82 -17.43 5.51
C ALA A 125 1.70 -15.97 5.94
N VAL A 126 0.76 -15.64 6.84
CA VAL A 126 0.59 -14.28 7.37
C VAL A 126 1.84 -13.80 8.11
N GLN A 127 2.42 -14.63 8.98
CA GLN A 127 3.65 -14.31 9.73
C GLN A 127 4.88 -14.11 8.83
N ARG A 128 4.87 -14.68 7.62
CA ARG A 128 5.95 -14.57 6.62
C ARG A 128 5.63 -13.56 5.51
N SER A 129 4.50 -12.86 5.60
CA SER A 129 4.08 -11.89 4.58
C SER A 129 5.08 -10.74 4.44
N ILE A 130 5.23 -10.29 3.20
CA ILE A 130 5.99 -9.09 2.86
C ILE A 130 4.98 -7.99 2.56
N GLY A 131 5.03 -6.91 3.34
CA GLY A 131 4.31 -5.69 3.03
C GLY A 131 4.92 -5.00 1.81
N ARG A 132 4.08 -4.45 0.93
CA ARG A 132 4.53 -3.74 -0.28
C ARG A 132 3.88 -2.37 -0.34
N ASP A 133 4.66 -1.37 -0.68
CA ASP A 133 4.19 0.00 -0.95
C ASP A 133 5.15 0.68 -1.93
N ASN A 134 4.87 1.92 -2.30
CA ASN A 134 5.79 2.78 -3.04
C ASN A 134 6.00 4.09 -2.27
N LEU A 135 7.23 4.60 -2.29
CA LEU A 135 7.55 5.96 -1.88
C LEU A 135 7.77 6.79 -3.14
N TRP A 136 6.93 7.80 -3.33
CA TRP A 136 7.08 8.76 -4.41
C TRP A 136 7.96 9.93 -3.95
N LEU A 137 8.94 10.25 -4.79
CA LEU A 137 9.82 11.41 -4.66
C LEU A 137 9.49 12.38 -5.79
N THR A 138 9.43 13.65 -5.46
CA THR A 138 9.23 14.74 -6.41
C THR A 138 10.50 15.02 -7.19
N ARG A 139 10.38 15.81 -8.26
CA ARG A 139 11.52 16.30 -9.02
C ARG A 139 12.54 17.06 -8.16
N ALA A 140 12.08 17.95 -7.28
CA ALA A 140 12.97 18.73 -6.42
C ALA A 140 13.78 17.84 -5.47
N GLU A 141 13.12 16.83 -4.89
CA GLU A 141 13.77 15.87 -3.99
C GLU A 141 14.75 14.96 -4.73
N ARG A 142 14.45 14.59 -5.99
CA ARG A 142 15.43 13.91 -6.86
C ARG A 142 16.66 14.80 -7.08
N GLU A 143 16.48 16.09 -7.33
CA GLU A 143 17.58 17.04 -7.54
C GLU A 143 18.44 17.19 -6.26
N GLU A 144 17.84 17.24 -5.08
CA GLU A 144 18.55 17.16 -3.79
C GLU A 144 19.37 15.86 -3.67
N LEU A 145 18.77 14.70 -3.97
CA LEU A 145 19.51 13.43 -3.95
C LEU A 145 20.70 13.43 -4.92
N THR A 146 20.58 14.03 -6.10
CA THR A 146 21.72 14.11 -7.04
C THR A 146 22.90 14.92 -6.50
N ARG A 147 22.66 15.83 -5.55
CA ARG A 147 23.70 16.58 -4.84
C ARG A 147 24.25 15.86 -3.62
N GLY A 148 23.76 14.65 -3.32
CA GLY A 148 24.11 13.93 -2.11
C GLY A 148 23.44 14.50 -0.85
N GLU A 149 22.29 15.16 -1.00
CA GLU A 149 21.49 15.68 0.10
C GLU A 149 20.28 14.77 0.32
N PHE A 150 19.94 14.47 1.58
CA PHE A 150 18.72 13.71 1.88
C PHE A 150 17.57 14.70 2.06
N PRO A 151 16.56 14.71 1.17
CA PRO A 151 15.50 15.71 1.22
C PRO A 151 14.67 15.58 2.50
N ALA A 152 14.51 16.69 3.24
CA ALA A 152 13.80 16.69 4.51
C ALA A 152 12.32 16.27 4.38
N SER A 153 11.64 16.74 3.33
CA SER A 153 10.25 16.36 3.03
C SER A 153 10.13 14.87 2.71
N ALA A 154 11.08 14.29 1.97
CA ALA A 154 11.11 12.86 1.67
C ALA A 154 11.32 12.04 2.95
N LEU A 155 12.21 12.50 3.83
CA LEU A 155 12.48 11.85 5.11
C LEU A 155 11.25 11.87 6.02
N GLU A 156 10.54 13.01 6.09
CA GLU A 156 9.27 13.11 6.82
C GLU A 156 8.22 12.15 6.26
N ARG A 157 8.04 12.08 4.93
CA ARG A 157 7.10 11.12 4.32
C ARG A 157 7.48 9.68 4.63
N LEU A 158 8.77 9.35 4.54
CA LEU A 158 9.29 8.03 4.88
C LEU A 158 8.89 7.66 6.31
N ALA A 159 9.14 8.56 7.27
CA ALA A 159 8.81 8.34 8.67
C ALA A 159 7.30 8.17 8.91
N ARG A 160 6.48 9.07 8.34
CA ARG A 160 5.04 9.11 8.61
C ARG A 160 4.26 7.99 7.95
N PHE A 161 4.65 7.61 6.73
CA PHE A 161 3.82 6.78 5.86
C PHE A 161 4.45 5.45 5.46
N HIS A 162 5.78 5.29 5.61
CA HIS A 162 6.49 4.09 5.12
C HIS A 162 7.13 3.28 6.24
N LEU A 163 7.47 3.90 7.38
CA LEU A 163 7.94 3.20 8.58
C LEU A 163 6.77 2.65 9.41
N VAL A 164 5.88 1.92 8.76
CA VAL A 164 4.64 1.35 9.31
C VAL A 164 4.58 -0.15 9.04
N ASP A 165 3.99 -0.91 9.97
CA ASP A 165 3.75 -2.33 9.74
C ASP A 165 2.49 -2.56 8.90
N ASN A 166 2.68 -2.64 7.57
CA ASN A 166 1.66 -3.01 6.59
C ASN A 166 1.68 -4.50 6.21
N THR A 167 2.43 -5.35 6.93
CA THR A 167 2.61 -6.77 6.56
C THR A 167 1.35 -7.61 6.76
N ARG A 168 0.43 -7.13 7.59
CA ARG A 168 -0.79 -7.86 8.02
C ARG A 168 -2.09 -7.26 7.47
N GLY A 169 -2.06 -6.04 6.95
CA GLY A 169 -3.25 -5.29 6.60
C GLY A 169 -3.03 -3.78 6.57
N GLU A 170 -4.08 -3.01 6.86
CA GLU A 170 -4.05 -1.55 6.79
C GLU A 170 -3.43 -0.95 8.06
N PRO A 171 -2.25 -0.31 7.96
CA PRO A 171 -1.59 0.30 9.11
C PRO A 171 -2.21 1.67 9.44
N PRO A 172 -2.21 2.08 10.72
CA PRO A 172 -2.28 3.50 11.06
C PRO A 172 -1.02 4.22 10.57
N MET A 173 -1.16 5.41 10.01
CA MET A 173 -0.02 6.27 9.70
C MET A 173 0.44 7.02 10.95
N TRP A 174 1.69 7.48 10.99
CA TRP A 174 2.17 8.30 12.09
C TRP A 174 1.81 9.78 11.87
N THR A 175 1.36 10.45 12.92
CA THR A 175 1.23 11.91 12.90
C THR A 175 2.61 12.58 12.99
N LYS A 176 2.66 13.89 12.74
CA LYS A 176 3.90 14.65 12.84
C LYS A 176 4.44 14.65 14.27
N GLU A 177 3.55 14.73 15.25
CA GLU A 177 3.87 14.76 16.69
C GLU A 177 4.39 13.42 17.20
N GLU A 178 4.02 12.33 16.52
CA GLU A 178 4.48 10.96 16.82
C GLU A 178 5.89 10.70 16.28
N VAL A 179 6.41 11.54 15.38
CA VAL A 179 7.81 11.51 14.94
C VAL A 179 8.69 12.20 16.00
N ARG A 180 9.20 11.42 16.95
CA ARG A 180 9.99 11.93 18.09
C ARG A 180 11.42 12.26 17.72
N THR A 181 12.01 11.47 16.84
CA THR A 181 13.35 11.71 16.30
C THR A 181 13.38 11.24 14.87
N LEU A 182 13.98 12.04 14.00
CA LEU A 182 14.24 11.66 12.62
C LEU A 182 15.45 12.44 12.13
N ARG A 183 16.53 11.72 11.84
CA ARG A 183 17.76 12.30 11.29
C ARG A 183 18.35 11.30 10.31
N ALA A 184 18.67 11.74 9.11
CA ALA A 184 19.44 10.98 8.15
C ALA A 184 20.31 11.94 7.34
N GLY A 185 21.42 11.44 6.84
CA GLY A 185 22.30 12.16 5.95
C GLY A 185 22.99 11.22 4.98
N ILE A 186 23.53 11.80 3.91
CA ILE A 186 24.34 11.09 2.92
C ILE A 186 25.77 11.61 3.03
N ARG A 187 26.75 10.70 3.08
CA ARG A 187 28.17 11.00 2.99
C ARG A 187 28.84 10.01 2.06
N ASN A 188 29.48 10.50 1.00
CA ASN A 188 30.18 9.65 0.01
C ASN A 188 29.30 8.51 -0.52
N GLY A 189 28.03 8.80 -0.83
CA GLY A 189 27.06 7.80 -1.31
C GLY A 189 26.56 6.83 -0.23
N VAL A 190 26.95 6.97 1.04
CA VAL A 190 26.44 6.16 2.15
C VAL A 190 25.36 6.95 2.88
N ILE A 191 24.19 6.33 3.04
CA ILE A 191 23.07 6.87 3.83
C ILE A 191 23.17 6.32 5.25
N GLU A 192 23.12 7.20 6.24
CA GLU A 192 23.04 6.83 7.65
C GLU A 192 22.01 7.70 8.37
N GLY A 193 21.24 7.10 9.28
CA GLY A 193 20.25 7.82 10.06
C GLY A 193 19.72 7.05 11.26
N ARG A 194 18.89 7.73 12.05
CA ARG A 194 18.17 7.19 13.20
C ARG A 194 16.77 7.76 13.26
N PHE A 195 15.84 6.97 13.76
CA PHE A 195 14.47 7.41 13.97
C PHE A 195 13.88 6.86 15.27
N GLU A 196 12.88 7.58 15.78
CA GLU A 196 12.01 7.13 16.85
C GLU A 196 10.60 7.66 16.58
N LEU A 197 9.66 6.73 16.49
CA LEU A 197 8.24 6.94 16.22
C LEU A 197 7.46 6.36 17.39
N ALA A 198 6.55 7.12 17.99
CA ALA A 198 5.76 6.63 19.11
C ALA A 198 4.43 7.37 19.25
N THR A 199 3.34 6.61 19.36
CA THR A 199 2.09 7.10 19.97
C THR A 199 2.38 7.49 21.43
N GLU A 200 1.54 8.31 22.06
CA GLU A 200 1.76 8.92 23.39
C GLU A 200 2.53 8.07 24.44
N LYS A 201 3.30 8.76 25.29
CA LYS A 201 4.38 8.20 26.13
C LYS A 201 3.97 7.11 27.14
N ASP A 202 2.72 7.06 27.58
CA ASP A 202 2.35 6.32 28.81
C ASP A 202 1.22 5.29 28.64
N ALA A 203 0.83 4.94 27.40
CA ALA A 203 -0.13 3.85 27.19
C ALA A 203 0.60 2.49 27.14
N SER A 204 0.14 1.52 27.92
CA SER A 204 0.59 0.12 27.84
C SER A 204 0.39 -0.51 26.44
N GLU A 205 -0.50 0.09 25.63
CA GLU A 205 -0.80 -0.29 24.25
C GLU A 205 -0.14 0.64 23.21
N ALA A 206 0.81 1.50 23.61
CA ALA A 206 1.46 2.44 22.71
C ALA A 206 2.21 1.73 21.58
N ARG A 207 1.95 2.17 20.34
CA ARG A 207 2.70 1.76 19.17
C ARG A 207 4.02 2.51 19.12
N ARG A 208 5.11 1.81 18.88
CA ARG A 208 6.46 2.40 18.81
C ARG A 208 7.31 1.73 17.75
N TYR A 209 8.13 2.51 17.06
CA TYR A 209 9.18 2.02 16.18
C TYR A 209 10.43 2.87 16.33
N ARG A 210 11.53 2.27 16.78
CA ARG A 210 12.84 2.93 16.89
C ARG A 210 13.88 2.12 16.13
N GLY A 211 14.81 2.79 15.48
CA GLY A 211 15.82 2.09 14.71
C GLY A 211 16.80 3.01 13.99
N GLU A 212 17.55 2.38 13.10
CA GLU A 212 18.53 3.02 12.24
C GLU A 212 18.11 2.93 10.79
N LEU A 213 18.57 3.90 10.00
CA LEU A 213 18.52 3.93 8.55
C LEU A 213 19.94 3.70 8.03
N ARG A 214 20.11 2.73 7.12
CA ARG A 214 21.38 2.49 6.43
C ARG A 214 21.13 2.24 4.95
N GLY A 215 21.97 2.76 4.08
CA GLY A 215 21.75 2.62 2.65
C GLY A 215 22.87 3.14 1.78
N HIS A 216 22.61 3.08 0.47
CA HIS A 216 23.52 3.54 -0.57
C HIS A 216 22.78 4.37 -1.62
N LEU A 217 23.44 5.43 -2.06
CA LEU A 217 23.05 6.28 -3.16
C LEU A 217 24.16 6.30 -4.20
N GLU A 218 23.83 5.96 -5.44
CA GLU A 218 24.74 6.13 -6.57
C GLU A 218 24.15 7.14 -7.55
N VAL A 219 24.97 8.12 -7.92
CA VAL A 219 24.65 9.13 -8.94
C VAL A 219 25.70 9.02 -10.04
N ARG A 220 25.26 8.86 -11.28
CA ARG A 220 26.10 8.82 -12.48
C ARG A 220 25.57 9.84 -13.47
N ASP A 221 26.44 10.72 -13.96
CA ASP A 221 26.09 11.76 -14.94
C ASP A 221 24.87 12.60 -14.53
N GLY A 222 24.75 12.91 -13.24
CA GLY A 222 23.62 13.68 -12.69
C GLY A 222 22.30 12.91 -12.57
N VAL A 223 22.32 11.58 -12.75
CA VAL A 223 21.16 10.70 -12.63
C VAL A 223 21.35 9.77 -11.44
N VAL A 224 20.32 9.65 -10.59
CA VAL A 224 20.29 8.63 -9.52
C VAL A 224 20.13 7.26 -10.17
N THR A 225 21.16 6.44 -10.12
CA THR A 225 21.15 5.08 -10.69
C THR A 225 20.90 4.00 -9.64
N ARG A 226 21.03 4.35 -8.37
CA ARG A 226 20.76 3.46 -7.24
C ARG A 226 20.34 4.27 -6.03
N CYS A 227 19.28 3.83 -5.37
CA CYS A 227 18.89 4.33 -4.06
C CYS A 227 18.33 3.14 -3.27
N ASP A 228 19.19 2.57 -2.43
CA ASP A 228 18.83 1.48 -1.53
C ASP A 228 18.88 1.99 -0.10
N LEU A 229 17.85 1.68 0.68
CA LEU A 229 17.76 2.08 2.08
C LEU A 229 17.09 0.97 2.87
N VAL A 230 17.57 0.71 4.08
CA VAL A 230 16.94 -0.19 5.04
C VAL A 230 16.76 0.55 6.35
N ALA A 231 15.51 0.61 6.81
CA ALA A 231 15.17 0.89 8.19
C ALA A 231 15.13 -0.43 8.95
N LEU A 232 15.87 -0.54 10.05
CA LEU A 232 15.86 -1.72 10.90
C LEU A 232 15.78 -1.29 12.36
N GLY A 233 14.91 -1.93 13.13
CA GLY A 233 14.84 -1.69 14.56
C GLY A 233 13.72 -2.44 15.27
N GLY A 234 13.43 -2.01 16.49
CA GLY A 234 12.40 -2.60 17.35
C GLY A 234 11.05 -1.91 17.16
N PHE A 235 10.05 -2.67 16.71
CA PHE A 235 8.65 -2.25 16.60
C PHE A 235 7.83 -2.86 17.73
N ARG A 236 6.79 -2.16 18.18
CA ARG A 236 5.86 -2.63 19.21
C ARG A 236 4.45 -2.18 18.87
N GLY A 237 3.47 -3.02 19.20
CA GLY A 237 2.06 -2.71 19.08
C GLY A 237 1.52 -2.92 17.66
N GLU A 238 0.27 -2.51 17.46
CA GLU A 238 -0.47 -2.73 16.23
C GLU A 238 -1.57 -1.70 16.05
N GLY A 239 -2.18 -1.69 14.86
CA GLY A 239 -3.29 -0.80 14.55
C GLY A 239 -4.65 -1.35 14.97
N ARG A 240 -5.63 -0.45 15.11
CA ARG A 240 -7.04 -0.82 15.38
C ARG A 240 -7.67 -1.72 14.31
N TYR A 241 -7.17 -1.64 13.08
CA TYR A 241 -7.75 -2.33 11.91
C TYR A 241 -7.11 -3.68 11.60
N THR A 242 -5.94 -3.96 12.16
CA THR A 242 -5.17 -5.15 11.82
C THR A 242 -4.43 -5.63 13.05
N ARG A 243 -4.88 -6.79 13.53
CA ARG A 243 -4.43 -7.43 14.78
C ARG A 243 -3.40 -8.52 14.51
N GLY A 244 -2.82 -9.09 15.57
CA GLY A 244 -1.89 -10.20 15.50
C GLY A 244 -0.43 -9.80 15.30
N ALA A 245 0.05 -8.75 15.99
CA ALA A 245 1.47 -8.45 16.08
C ALA A 245 2.17 -9.50 16.95
N PRO A 246 3.50 -9.68 16.81
CA PRO A 246 4.29 -10.32 17.85
C PRO A 246 4.04 -9.65 19.22
N PRO A 247 4.01 -10.43 20.32
CA PRO A 247 3.96 -9.85 21.66
C PRO A 247 5.23 -9.04 21.95
N GLY A 248 5.08 -7.92 22.66
CA GLY A 248 6.20 -7.07 23.07
C GLY A 248 6.85 -6.31 21.91
N GLU A 249 8.14 -6.03 22.06
CA GLU A 249 8.97 -5.39 21.02
C GLU A 249 9.60 -6.47 20.13
N PHE A 250 9.52 -6.29 18.82
CA PHE A 250 9.96 -7.26 17.82
C PHE A 250 10.80 -6.61 16.72
N PRO A 251 11.72 -7.35 16.08
CA PRO A 251 12.52 -6.81 15.00
C PRO A 251 11.67 -6.61 13.74
N PHE A 252 11.71 -5.41 13.18
CA PHE A 252 10.96 -5.01 11.99
C PHE A 252 11.87 -4.23 11.04
N ALA A 253 11.79 -4.58 9.76
CA ALA A 253 12.56 -3.94 8.71
C ALA A 253 11.67 -3.38 7.61
N VAL A 254 12.08 -2.23 7.06
CA VAL A 254 11.52 -1.64 5.86
C VAL A 254 12.66 -1.34 4.89
N ALA A 255 12.64 -1.98 3.73
CA ALA A 255 13.60 -1.78 2.65
C ALA A 255 12.99 -0.92 1.54
N PHE A 256 13.81 -0.03 0.98
CA PHE A 256 13.50 0.83 -0.14
C PHE A 256 14.51 0.54 -1.24
N ALA A 257 14.05 0.44 -2.48
CA ALA A 257 14.90 0.24 -3.64
C ALA A 257 14.37 1.06 -4.81
N LEU A 258 15.27 1.69 -5.58
CA LEU A 258 14.90 2.42 -6.78
C LEU A 258 14.10 1.52 -7.75
N ALA A 259 12.94 2.00 -8.17
CA ALA A 259 12.14 1.33 -9.19
C ALA A 259 12.79 1.53 -10.58
N ASP A 260 12.75 0.50 -11.39
CA ASP A 260 13.18 0.54 -12.80
C ASP A 260 12.03 0.94 -13.76
N GLY A 261 10.79 1.08 -13.24
CA GLY A 261 9.60 1.46 -14.01
C GLY A 261 9.02 0.34 -14.88
N THR A 262 9.59 -0.88 -14.81
CA THR A 262 9.15 -2.01 -15.65
C THR A 262 7.95 -2.75 -15.06
N ALA A 263 7.69 -2.61 -13.76
CA ALA A 263 6.59 -3.27 -13.10
C ALA A 263 5.36 -2.36 -13.05
N VAL A 264 4.19 -2.90 -13.41
CA VAL A 264 2.89 -2.21 -13.22
C VAL A 264 2.71 -1.73 -11.78
N ALA A 265 3.29 -2.45 -10.82
CA ALA A 265 3.28 -2.10 -9.41
C ALA A 265 3.96 -0.75 -9.10
N ASP A 266 4.88 -0.25 -9.94
CA ASP A 266 5.60 1.00 -9.70
C ASP A 266 4.70 2.24 -9.90
N ALA A 267 3.63 2.09 -10.68
CA ALA A 267 2.63 3.13 -10.90
C ALA A 267 1.58 3.21 -9.77
N ILE A 268 1.55 2.23 -8.85
CA ILE A 268 0.57 2.21 -7.77
C ILE A 268 0.90 3.31 -6.76
N PRO A 269 -0.07 4.16 -6.38
CA PRO A 269 0.16 5.23 -5.42
C PRO A 269 0.50 4.70 -4.02
N PRO A 270 1.32 5.44 -3.25
CA PRO A 270 1.62 5.13 -1.86
C PRO A 270 0.35 4.94 -1.04
N GLN A 271 0.29 3.95 -0.15
CA GLN A 271 -0.91 3.72 0.68
C GLN A 271 -1.27 4.96 1.50
N GLY A 272 -0.27 5.65 2.06
CA GLY A 272 -0.46 6.89 2.83
C GLY A 272 -0.98 8.08 2.03
N SER A 273 -1.04 7.98 0.69
CA SER A 273 -1.53 9.05 -0.19
C SER A 273 -3.02 8.94 -0.57
N ARG A 274 -3.69 7.85 -0.17
CA ARG A 274 -5.06 7.53 -0.60
C ARG A 274 -6.03 8.68 -0.36
N GLY A 275 -6.53 9.27 -1.44
CA GLY A 275 -7.49 10.39 -1.42
C GLY A 275 -6.89 11.74 -1.02
N TRP A 276 -5.57 11.84 -0.83
CA TRP A 276 -4.87 13.04 -0.37
C TRP A 276 -3.42 13.11 -0.88
N VAL A 277 -3.23 12.94 -2.18
CA VAL A 277 -1.90 12.89 -2.81
C VAL A 277 -1.12 14.19 -2.61
N GLU A 278 -1.77 15.35 -2.71
CA GLU A 278 -1.09 16.63 -2.56
C GLU A 278 -0.46 16.79 -1.17
N GLY A 279 -1.22 16.50 -0.10
CA GLY A 279 -0.68 16.63 1.25
C GLY A 279 0.18 15.45 1.69
N TYR A 280 0.07 14.29 1.02
CA TYR A 280 1.12 13.29 1.07
C TYR A 280 2.42 13.88 0.53
N LEU A 281 2.46 14.41 -0.71
CA LEU A 281 3.66 14.95 -1.34
C LEU A 281 4.23 16.19 -0.65
N ARG A 282 3.38 17.01 -0.04
CA ARG A 282 3.73 18.22 0.70
C ARG A 282 3.27 18.09 2.16
N PRO A 283 3.91 17.23 2.96
CA PRO A 283 3.53 17.09 4.36
C PRO A 283 3.80 18.44 5.05
N ARG A 284 2.74 19.02 5.64
CA ARG A 284 2.82 20.24 6.46
C ARG A 284 3.13 19.87 7.91
#